data_AF-A0AAW9TKL8-F1
#
_entry.id   AF-A0AAW9TKL8-F1
#
_cell.length_a   1.000
_cell.length_b   1.000
_cell.length_c   1.000
_cell.angle_alpha   90.00
_cell.angle_beta   90.00
_cell.angle_gamma   90.00
#
_symmetry.space_group_name_H-M   'P 1'
#
loop_
_entity.id
_entity.type
_entity.pdbx_description
1 polymer ?
#
loop_
_entity_poly.entity_id
_entity_poly.type
_entity_poly.pdbx_seq_one_letter_code
_entity_poly.pdbx_strand_id
1 'polypeptide(L)'
;MSPQQARQLIALLQTAPKPILIHCQAGADRTGMAAMLYLQQIAGIDEEISERQLSVRYGHIGLPYISAAFAMDENWEILEEVLFGLTS
;
A
#
# COMPACT_ATOMS: atom_id res chain seq x y z
N MET A 1 -8.39 -4.76 0.27
CA MET A 1 -7.58 -5.97 -0.03
C MET A 1 -7.50 -6.79 1.23
N SER A 2 -7.78 -8.09 1.20
CA SER A 2 -7.68 -8.90 2.41
C SER A 2 -6.22 -9.10 2.86
N PRO A 3 -5.95 -9.39 4.15
CA PRO A 3 -4.61 -9.70 4.62
C PRO A 3 -3.95 -10.87 3.86
N GLN A 4 -4.74 -11.86 3.44
CA GLN A 4 -4.24 -12.98 2.63
C GLN A 4 -3.79 -12.51 1.23
N GLN A 5 -4.58 -11.65 0.58
CA GLN A 5 -4.21 -11.07 -0.72
C GLN A 5 -2.95 -10.21 -0.61
N ALA A 6 -2.80 -9.44 0.47
CA ALA A 6 -1.60 -8.65 0.72
C ALA A 6 -0.36 -9.54 0.87
N ARG A 7 -0.42 -10.62 1.65
CA ARG A 7 0.69 -11.60 1.77
C ARG A 7 1.04 -12.24 0.42
N GLN A 8 0.04 -12.59 -0.38
CA GLN A 8 0.25 -13.15 -1.73
C GLN A 8 0.95 -12.13 -2.64
N LEU A 9 0.53 -10.87 -2.59
CA LEU A 9 1.16 -9.80 -3.35
C LEU A 9 2.61 -9.56 -2.93
N ILE A 10 2.89 -9.51 -1.62
CA ILE A 10 4.26 -9.37 -1.09
C ILE A 10 5.16 -10.51 -1.59
N ALA A 11 4.69 -11.76 -1.48
CA ALA A 11 5.45 -12.92 -1.95
C ALA A 11 5.74 -12.86 -3.47
N LEU A 12 4.77 -12.40 -4.26
CA LEU A 12 4.93 -12.20 -5.69
C LEU A 12 5.96 -11.10 -5.98
N LEU A 13 5.85 -9.95 -5.32
CA LEU A 13 6.77 -8.81 -5.51
C LEU A 13 8.20 -9.15 -5.09
N GLN A 14 8.37 -9.96 -4.04
CA GLN A 14 9.67 -10.40 -3.55
C GLN A 14 10.40 -11.26 -4.61
N THR A 15 9.67 -12.12 -5.30
CA THR A 15 10.23 -13.10 -6.25
C THR A 15 10.22 -12.64 -7.71
N ALA A 16 9.40 -11.66 -8.07
CA ALA A 16 9.30 -11.15 -9.44
C ALA A 16 10.66 -10.61 -9.94
N PRO A 17 11.06 -10.88 -11.21
CA PRO A 17 12.26 -10.30 -11.80
C PRO A 17 12.18 -8.76 -11.85
N LYS A 18 13.31 -8.08 -11.63
CA LYS A 18 13.40 -6.61 -11.61
C LYS A 18 13.96 -6.10 -12.95
N PRO A 19 13.52 -4.93 -13.45
CA PRO A 19 12.61 -3.96 -12.80
C PRO A 19 11.12 -4.38 -12.88
N ILE A 20 10.33 -3.95 -11.89
CA ILE A 20 8.88 -4.23 -11.79
C ILE A 20 8.10 -2.95 -12.11
N LEU A 21 7.09 -3.04 -12.98
CA LEU A 21 6.09 -1.99 -13.19
C LEU A 21 4.81 -2.35 -12.42
N ILE A 22 4.37 -1.46 -11.54
CA ILE A 22 3.11 -1.58 -10.79
C ILE A 22 2.17 -0.49 -11.28
N HIS A 23 0.95 -0.84 -11.69
CA HIS A 23 -0.05 0.14 -12.08
C HIS A 23 -1.47 -0.29 -11.69
N CYS A 24 -2.38 0.67 -11.73
CA CYS A 24 -3.82 0.45 -11.72
C CYS A 24 -4.44 1.30 -12.83
N GLN A 25 -5.75 1.57 -12.77
CA GLN A 25 -6.41 2.40 -13.78
C GLN A 25 -5.97 3.87 -13.71
N ALA A 26 -5.88 4.45 -12.50
CA ALA A 26 -5.52 5.85 -12.29
C ALA A 26 -4.07 6.06 -11.83
N GLY A 27 -3.38 4.97 -11.45
CA GLY A 27 -1.99 5.02 -10.95
C GLY A 27 -1.80 5.57 -9.54
N ALA A 28 -2.87 5.89 -8.80
CA ALA A 28 -2.79 6.47 -7.46
C ALA A 28 -3.00 5.41 -6.36
N ASP A 29 -4.24 5.00 -6.12
CA ASP A 29 -4.64 4.29 -4.90
C ASP A 29 -4.06 2.86 -4.79
N ARG A 30 -4.47 1.95 -5.68
CA ARG A 30 -3.98 0.54 -5.66
C ARG A 30 -2.50 0.44 -5.99
N THR A 31 -2.01 1.37 -6.82
CA THR A 31 -0.59 1.47 -7.16
C THR A 31 0.22 1.87 -5.94
N GLY A 32 -0.21 2.92 -5.22
CA GLY A 32 0.41 3.39 -3.99
C GLY A 32 0.41 2.33 -2.90
N MET A 33 -0.73 1.64 -2.70
CA MET A 33 -0.82 0.51 -1.76
C MET A 33 0.21 -0.58 -2.05
N ALA A 34 0.33 -1.01 -3.32
CA ALA A 34 1.30 -2.03 -3.69
C ALA A 34 2.77 -1.53 -3.59
N ALA A 35 3.02 -0.25 -3.90
CA ALA A 35 4.33 0.36 -3.75
C ALA A 35 4.74 0.49 -2.27
N MET A 36 3.83 0.89 -1.41
CA MET A 36 4.02 0.94 0.04
C MET A 36 4.38 -0.44 0.60
N LEU A 37 3.60 -1.48 0.25
CA LEU A 37 3.90 -2.86 0.67
C LEU A 37 5.29 -3.31 0.20
N TYR A 38 5.70 -2.94 -1.02
CA TYR A 38 7.05 -3.21 -1.51
C TYR A 38 8.11 -2.51 -0.67
N LEU A 39 7.95 -1.21 -0.43
CA LEU A 39 8.93 -0.41 0.31
C LEU A 39 9.12 -0.94 1.73
N GLN A 40 8.03 -1.19 2.43
CA GLN A 40 8.05 -1.57 3.84
C GLN A 40 8.47 -3.04 4.03
N GLN A 41 7.94 -3.98 3.24
CA GLN A 41 8.19 -5.42 3.44
C GLN A 41 9.41 -5.98 2.69
N ILE A 42 9.83 -5.35 1.59
CA ILE A 42 10.90 -5.88 0.72
C ILE A 42 12.13 -4.97 0.74
N ALA A 43 11.93 -3.66 0.61
CA ALA A 43 13.04 -2.71 0.60
C ALA A 43 13.51 -2.28 2.01
N GLY A 44 12.78 -2.65 3.07
CA GLY A 44 13.12 -2.34 4.46
C GLY A 44 13.08 -0.83 4.76
N ILE A 45 12.25 -0.09 4.03
CA ILE A 45 12.01 1.33 4.28
C ILE A 45 11.06 1.47 5.46
N ASP A 46 11.29 2.49 6.27
CA ASP A 46 10.46 2.84 7.41
C ASP A 46 8.98 2.96 7.03
N GLU A 47 8.10 2.61 7.97
CA GLU A 47 6.65 2.61 7.79
C GLU A 47 6.12 3.99 7.41
N GLU A 48 6.47 5.04 8.17
CA GLU A 48 5.99 6.40 7.93
C GLU A 48 6.39 6.91 6.53
N ILE A 49 7.57 6.50 6.05
CA ILE A 49 8.04 6.85 4.71
C ILE A 49 7.30 6.04 3.64
N SER A 50 7.00 4.78 3.91
CA SER A 50 6.30 3.88 3.01
C SER A 50 4.84 4.27 2.84
N GLU A 51 4.18 4.68 3.92
CA GLU A 51 2.81 5.20 3.93
C GLU A 51 2.61 6.39 3.01
N ARG A 52 3.63 7.23 2.84
CA ARG A 52 3.57 8.40 1.95
C ARG A 52 3.34 8.03 0.48
N GLN A 53 3.38 6.76 0.09
CA GLN A 53 2.89 6.33 -1.23
C GLN A 53 1.37 6.54 -1.40
N LEU A 54 0.60 6.59 -0.30
CA LEU A 54 -0.78 7.05 -0.26
C LEU A 54 -0.83 8.53 0.13
N SER A 55 -0.28 9.39 -0.74
CA SER A 55 -0.33 10.84 -0.52
C SER A 55 -0.79 11.61 -1.74
N VAL A 56 -1.18 12.87 -1.52
CA VAL A 56 -1.57 13.81 -2.59
C VAL A 56 -0.46 13.95 -3.65
N ARG A 57 0.81 13.78 -3.26
CA ARG A 57 1.95 13.77 -4.20
C ARG A 57 1.83 12.68 -5.27
N TYR A 58 1.25 11.53 -4.91
CA TYR A 58 1.00 10.40 -5.80
C TYR A 58 -0.47 10.31 -6.24
N GLY A 59 -1.23 11.40 -6.09
CA GLY A 59 -2.61 11.50 -6.57
C GLY A 59 -3.66 10.84 -5.67
N HIS A 60 -3.27 10.36 -4.49
CA HIS A 60 -4.21 9.82 -3.51
C HIS A 60 -4.87 10.98 -2.72
N ILE A 61 -6.20 11.01 -2.70
CA ILE A 61 -7.00 12.01 -1.98
C ILE A 61 -8.02 11.28 -1.09
N GLY A 62 -7.60 10.80 0.08
CA GLY A 62 -8.42 10.07 1.05
C GLY A 62 -9.17 10.99 2.03
N LEU A 63 -10.09 11.83 1.54
CA LEU A 63 -10.93 12.65 2.45
C LEU A 63 -12.10 11.82 3.04
N PRO A 64 -12.22 11.69 4.37
CA PRO A 64 -13.29 10.93 5.01
C PRO A 64 -14.68 11.39 4.56
N TYR A 65 -15.58 10.45 4.30
CA TYR A 65 -16.96 10.66 3.84
C TYR A 65 -17.14 11.35 2.47
N ILE A 66 -16.06 11.87 1.87
CA ILE A 66 -16.10 12.63 0.62
C ILE A 66 -15.49 11.81 -0.52
N SER A 67 -14.38 11.13 -0.25
CA SER A 67 -13.64 10.39 -1.26
C SER A 67 -13.80 8.88 -1.09
N ALA A 68 -14.14 8.20 -2.17
CA ALA A 68 -14.10 6.74 -2.20
C ALA A 68 -12.68 6.19 -2.00
N ALA A 69 -11.64 7.00 -2.25
CA ALA A 69 -10.26 6.61 -2.00
C ALA A 69 -9.96 6.43 -0.51
N PHE A 70 -10.74 7.04 0.40
CA PHE A 70 -10.57 6.89 1.84
C PHE A 70 -10.63 5.43 2.32
N ALA A 71 -11.32 4.56 1.57
CA ALA A 71 -11.34 3.13 1.83
C ALA A 71 -9.95 2.48 1.72
N MET A 72 -8.97 3.13 1.08
CA MET A 72 -7.59 2.66 1.05
C MET A 72 -6.85 2.96 2.34
N ASP A 73 -7.08 4.14 2.94
CA ASP A 73 -6.56 4.48 4.27
C ASP A 73 -7.10 3.47 5.29
N GLU A 74 -8.42 3.25 5.34
CA GLU A 74 -9.02 2.24 6.23
C GLU A 74 -8.46 0.83 5.99
N ASN A 75 -8.22 0.49 4.72
CA ASN A 75 -7.65 -0.80 4.39
C ASN A 75 -6.18 -0.91 4.83
N TRP A 76 -5.42 0.18 4.84
CA TRP A 76 -4.04 0.18 5.29
C TRP A 76 -3.96 -0.07 6.79
N GLU A 77 -4.75 0.65 7.59
CA GLU A 77 -4.83 0.48 9.05
C GLU A 77 -5.11 -0.99 9.43
N ILE A 78 -6.04 -1.64 8.74
CA ILE A 78 -6.34 -3.07 8.95
C ILE A 78 -5.12 -3.94 8.62
N LEU A 79 -4.36 -3.61 7.56
CA LEU A 79 -3.19 -4.38 7.19
C LEU A 79 -2.03 -4.17 8.16
N GLU A 80 -1.82 -2.94 8.66
CA GLU A 80 -0.83 -2.66 9.71
C GLU A 80 -1.06 -3.50 10.95
N GLU A 81 -2.28 -3.44 11.48
CA GLU A 81 -2.64 -4.17 12.69
C GLU A 81 -2.47 -5.69 12.49
N VAL A 82 -2.98 -6.22 11.38
CA VAL A 82 -3.06 -7.67 11.17
C VAL A 82 -1.77 -8.30 10.64
N LEU A 83 -1.00 -7.58 9.82
CA LEU A 83 0.20 -8.12 9.19
C LEU A 83 1.48 -7.72 9.90
N PHE A 84 1.54 -6.50 10.43
CA PHE A 84 2.78 -5.92 10.95
C PHE A 84 2.75 -5.80 12.48
N GLY A 85 1.57 -5.91 13.10
CA GLY A 85 1.41 -5.79 14.55
C GLY A 85 1.78 -4.39 15.04
N LEU A 86 1.69 -3.41 14.14
CA LEU A 86 1.93 -2.00 14.39
C LEU A 86 0.56 -1.39 14.73
N THR A 87 0.54 -0.57 15.78
CA THR A 87 -0.67 0.15 16.21
C THR A 87 -0.40 1.63 16.07
N SER A 88 -1.18 2.27 15.19
CA SER A 88 -1.21 3.71 14.95
C SER A 88 -1.91 4.46 16.09
#